data_AF-A0A558DBH3-F1
#
_entry.id   AF-A0A558DBH3-F1
#
_cell.length_a   1.000
_cell.length_b   1.000
_cell.length_c   1.000
_cell.angle_alpha   90.00
_cell.angle_beta   90.00
_cell.angle_gamma   90.00
#
_symmetry.space_group_name_H-M   'P 1'
#
loop_
_entity.id
_entity.type
_entity.pdbx_description
1 polymer ?
#
loop_
_entity_poly.entity_id
_entity_poly.type
_entity_poly.pdbx_seq_one_letter_code
_entity_poly.pdbx_strand_id
1 'polypeptide(L)'
;MGRERTKNRVGGRFLALPHLVLDCPAFIGLSAPASRLLLDVARQFAGHNNGKLLCTLSALKPRGWTSNDTLSRARKELEAAKLMQKTREAMKPHRAAWFGLCWLPLDYDPLMDIKPSEFAVKQFLLIENAKCKKTLNRQTVS
;
A
#
# COMPACT_ATOMS: atom_id res chain seq x y z
N MET A 1 -13.48 -32.49 18.91
CA MET A 1 -14.32 -32.12 17.75
C MET A 1 -13.83 -30.80 17.18
N GLY A 2 -13.20 -30.80 16.00
CA GLY A 2 -12.81 -29.57 15.33
C GLY A 2 -14.05 -28.85 14.82
N ARG A 3 -14.18 -27.54 15.12
CA ARG A 3 -15.29 -26.72 14.65
C ARG A 3 -15.24 -26.68 13.12
N GLU A 4 -16.21 -27.30 12.46
CA GLU A 4 -16.32 -27.26 11.01
C GLU A 4 -16.40 -25.79 10.58
N ARG A 5 -15.36 -25.31 9.89
CA ARG A 5 -15.35 -23.93 9.38
C ARG A 5 -16.45 -23.84 8.33
N THR A 6 -17.50 -23.12 8.68
CA THR A 6 -18.68 -22.87 7.84
C THR A 6 -18.30 -22.56 6.40
N LYS A 7 -18.91 -23.29 5.45
CA LYS A 7 -18.77 -23.12 3.99
C LYS A 7 -19.31 -21.78 3.46
N ASN A 8 -19.66 -20.83 4.36
CA ASN A 8 -20.19 -19.50 4.06
C ASN A 8 -19.08 -18.46 3.76
N ARG A 9 -17.99 -18.86 3.09
CA ARG A 9 -16.96 -17.90 2.70
C ARG A 9 -17.36 -17.26 1.37
N VAL A 10 -17.26 -15.93 1.31
CA VAL A 10 -17.32 -15.21 0.03
C VAL A 10 -16.20 -15.75 -0.86
N GLY A 11 -16.55 -16.31 -2.01
CA GLY A 11 -15.60 -16.83 -2.98
C GLY A 11 -14.80 -15.73 -3.67
N GLY A 12 -13.69 -16.12 -4.31
CA GLY A 12 -12.87 -15.23 -5.14
C GLY A 12 -11.52 -14.86 -4.53
N ARG A 13 -10.85 -13.90 -5.20
CA ARG A 13 -9.50 -13.45 -4.83
C ARG A 13 -9.57 -12.57 -3.58
N PHE A 14 -8.58 -12.70 -2.71
CA PHE A 14 -8.45 -11.89 -1.50
C PHE A 14 -7.17 -11.06 -1.54
N LEU A 15 -7.14 -9.98 -0.76
CA LEU A 15 -5.94 -9.20 -0.49
C LEU A 15 -5.27 -9.76 0.76
N ALA A 16 -4.07 -10.31 0.61
CA ALA A 16 -3.23 -10.69 1.75
C ALA A 16 -2.51 -9.46 2.28
N LEU A 17 -2.95 -8.98 3.45
CA LEU A 17 -2.27 -7.91 4.19
C LEU A 17 -1.81 -8.48 5.54
N PRO A 18 -0.50 -8.76 5.71
CA PRO A 18 0.01 -9.34 6.94
C PRO A 18 -0.27 -8.45 8.16
N HIS A 19 -0.59 -9.04 9.31
CA HIS A 19 -0.78 -8.29 10.57
C HIS A 19 0.42 -7.42 10.90
N LEU A 20 1.65 -7.91 10.67
CA LEU A 20 2.87 -7.11 10.84
C LEU A 20 2.85 -5.79 10.07
N VAL A 21 2.23 -5.74 8.89
CA VAL A 21 2.08 -4.49 8.12
C VAL A 21 1.04 -3.58 8.75
N LEU A 22 -0.06 -4.14 9.26
CA LEU A 22 -1.12 -3.38 9.93
C LEU A 22 -0.67 -2.79 11.27
N ASP A 23 0.15 -3.55 12.00
CA ASP A 23 0.59 -3.22 13.35
C ASP A 23 1.86 -2.35 13.35
N CYS A 24 2.52 -2.18 12.20
CA CYS A 24 3.71 -1.35 12.12
C CYS A 24 3.38 0.14 12.33
N PRO A 25 4.30 0.92 12.91
CA PRO A 25 4.05 2.34 13.13
C PRO A 25 3.74 3.07 11.82
N ALA A 26 4.41 2.72 10.71
CA ALA A 26 4.18 3.34 9.40
C ALA A 26 2.72 3.28 8.95
N PHE A 27 2.05 2.14 9.09
CA PHE A 27 0.64 1.97 8.73
C PHE A 27 -0.28 2.67 9.72
N ILE A 28 -0.06 2.50 11.02
CA ILE A 28 -0.88 3.13 12.08
C ILE A 28 -0.89 4.65 11.95
N GLY A 29 0.21 5.27 11.50
CA GLY A 29 0.29 6.71 11.35
C GLY A 29 -0.38 7.30 10.11
N LEU A 30 -0.87 6.46 9.19
CA LEU A 30 -1.51 6.90 7.95
C LEU A 30 -2.83 7.63 8.21
N SER A 31 -3.11 8.61 7.37
CA SER A 31 -4.43 9.19 7.24
C SER A 31 -5.44 8.17 6.69
N ALA A 32 -6.74 8.40 6.95
CA ALA A 32 -7.79 7.54 6.41
C ALA A 32 -7.78 7.47 4.86
N PRO A 33 -7.57 8.58 4.11
CA PRO A 33 -7.41 8.52 2.66
C PRO A 33 -6.21 7.68 2.21
N ALA A 34 -5.05 7.79 2.87
CA ALA A 34 -3.87 6.99 2.55
C ALA A 34 -4.11 5.50 2.80
N SER A 35 -4.70 5.15 3.93
CA SER A 35 -5.08 3.77 4.25
C SER A 35 -6.06 3.20 3.22
N ARG A 36 -7.08 3.97 2.83
CA ARG A 36 -8.04 3.57 1.79
C ARG A 36 -7.36 3.41 0.43
N LEU A 37 -6.49 4.34 0.04
CA LEU A 37 -5.75 4.29 -1.21
C LEU A 37 -4.89 3.04 -1.29
N LEU A 38 -4.21 2.69 -0.19
CA LEU A 38 -3.38 1.50 -0.13
C LEU A 38 -4.18 0.23 -0.43
N LEU A 39 -5.37 0.11 0.16
CA LEU A 39 -6.27 -1.03 -0.09
C LEU A 39 -6.76 -1.07 -1.55
N ASP A 40 -7.13 0.07 -2.13
CA ASP A 40 -7.60 0.16 -3.52
C ASP A 40 -6.49 -0.14 -4.54
N VAL A 41 -5.27 0.30 -4.28
CA VAL A 41 -4.09 -0.04 -5.09
C VAL A 41 -3.76 -1.53 -4.91
N ALA A 42 -3.73 -2.02 -3.68
CA ALA A 42 -3.38 -3.41 -3.41
C ALA A 42 -4.40 -4.41 -3.95
N ARG A 43 -5.66 -4.01 -4.10
CA ARG A 43 -6.68 -4.81 -4.79
C ARG A 43 -6.31 -5.14 -6.25
N GLN A 44 -5.49 -4.33 -6.91
CA GLN A 44 -5.04 -4.60 -8.29
C GLN A 44 -3.99 -5.71 -8.38
N PHE A 45 -3.32 -6.03 -7.27
CA PHE A 45 -2.29 -7.07 -7.26
C PHE A 45 -2.90 -8.42 -7.63
N ALA A 46 -2.26 -9.12 -8.57
CA ALA A 46 -2.69 -10.37 -9.20
C ALA A 46 -1.86 -11.60 -8.79
N GLY A 47 -0.78 -11.40 -8.02
CA GLY A 47 0.21 -12.43 -7.70
C GLY A 47 1.51 -12.32 -8.50
N HIS A 48 1.52 -11.56 -9.59
CA HIS A 48 2.64 -11.50 -10.55
C HIS A 48 2.79 -10.10 -11.20
N ASN A 49 2.24 -9.05 -10.58
CA ASN A 49 2.25 -7.69 -11.12
C ASN A 49 2.57 -6.61 -10.07
N ASN A 50 3.18 -6.99 -8.94
CA ASN A 50 3.66 -6.03 -7.96
C ASN A 50 4.76 -5.17 -8.59
N GLY A 51 4.54 -3.85 -8.64
CA GLY A 51 5.38 -2.94 -9.41
C GLY A 51 4.78 -2.50 -10.74
N LYS A 52 3.57 -2.96 -11.09
CA LYS A 52 2.77 -2.47 -12.23
C LYS A 52 1.39 -1.94 -11.80
N LEU A 53 1.24 -1.60 -10.52
CA LEU A 53 -0.05 -1.15 -9.99
C LEU A 53 -0.29 0.32 -10.34
N LEU A 54 -1.53 0.67 -10.66
CA LEU A 54 -1.89 2.02 -11.07
C LEU A 54 -2.43 2.83 -9.90
N CYS A 55 -1.92 4.05 -9.75
CA CYS A 55 -2.41 5.04 -8.80
C CYS A 55 -2.82 6.32 -9.53
N THR A 56 -3.66 6.18 -10.56
CA THR A 56 -4.20 7.31 -11.33
C THR A 56 -5.68 7.51 -11.02
N LEU A 57 -6.18 8.75 -11.18
CA LEU A 57 -7.59 9.03 -10.96
C LEU A 57 -8.49 8.21 -11.90
N SER A 58 -8.09 8.02 -13.17
CA SER A 58 -8.84 7.19 -14.12
C SER A 58 -8.99 5.74 -13.66
N ALA A 59 -7.92 5.12 -13.16
CA ALA A 59 -7.94 3.74 -12.67
C ALA A 59 -8.76 3.59 -11.37
N LEU A 60 -8.78 4.64 -10.53
CA LEU A 60 -9.42 4.61 -9.22
C LEU A 60 -10.81 5.24 -9.19
N LYS A 61 -11.27 5.88 -10.28
CA LYS A 61 -12.62 6.43 -10.41
C LYS A 61 -13.72 5.40 -10.14
N PRO A 62 -13.66 4.15 -10.64
CA PRO A 62 -14.63 3.11 -10.30
C PRO A 62 -14.65 2.71 -8.82
N ARG A 63 -13.62 3.09 -8.05
CA ARG A 63 -13.49 2.83 -6.61
C ARG A 63 -13.99 3.99 -5.76
N GLY A 64 -14.52 5.04 -6.39
CA GLY A 64 -15.08 6.23 -5.73
C GLY A 64 -14.13 7.42 -5.61
N TRP A 65 -12.93 7.36 -6.22
CA TRP A 65 -11.99 8.49 -6.19
C TRP A 65 -12.40 9.57 -7.20
N THR A 66 -12.59 10.79 -6.72
CA THR A 66 -13.02 11.95 -7.53
C THR A 66 -12.01 13.11 -7.49
N SER A 67 -11.24 13.23 -6.42
CA SER A 67 -10.29 14.33 -6.20
C SER A 67 -8.85 13.90 -6.48
N ASN A 68 -8.23 14.53 -7.49
CA ASN A 68 -6.80 14.32 -7.78
C ASN A 68 -5.89 14.80 -6.64
N ASP A 69 -6.27 15.89 -5.97
CA ASP A 69 -5.49 16.43 -4.85
C ASP A 69 -5.47 15.47 -3.67
N THR A 70 -6.62 14.89 -3.33
CA THR A 70 -6.73 13.89 -2.26
C THR A 70 -5.91 12.66 -2.59
N LEU A 71 -6.01 12.16 -3.82
CA LEU A 71 -5.22 11.04 -4.31
C LEU A 71 -3.73 11.34 -4.26
N SER A 72 -3.30 12.52 -4.72
CA SER A 72 -1.90 12.93 -4.74
C SER A 72 -1.31 13.06 -3.33
N ARG A 73 -2.06 13.64 -2.38
CA ARG A 73 -1.66 13.73 -0.96
C ARG A 73 -1.54 12.34 -0.33
N ALA A 74 -2.56 11.50 -0.48
CA ALA A 74 -2.55 10.12 0.02
C ALA A 74 -1.40 9.29 -0.58
N ARG A 75 -1.14 9.42 -1.87
CA ARG A 75 -0.02 8.75 -2.55
C ARG A 75 1.33 9.18 -1.96
N LYS A 76 1.56 10.49 -1.81
CA LYS A 76 2.80 11.03 -1.23
C LYS A 76 3.01 10.54 0.21
N GLU A 77 1.94 10.45 0.98
CA GLU A 77 1.98 9.91 2.34
C GLU A 77 2.39 8.43 2.37
N LEU A 78 1.83 7.61 1.47
CA LEU A 78 2.22 6.19 1.35
C LEU A 78 3.67 5.99 0.91
N GLU A 79 4.17 6.85 0.01
CA GLU A 79 5.57 6.87 -0.42
C GLU A 79 6.52 7.27 0.71
N ALA A 80 6.14 8.30 1.49
CA ALA A 80 6.89 8.71 2.68
C ALA A 80 6.89 7.62 3.76
N ALA A 81 5.76 6.92 3.92
CA ALA A 81 5.63 5.79 4.83
C ALA A 81 6.30 4.49 4.33
N LYS A 82 6.93 4.50 3.15
CA LYS A 82 7.61 3.33 2.55
C LYS A 82 6.71 2.09 2.43
N LEU A 83 5.39 2.26 2.40
CA LEU A 83 4.42 1.19 2.19
C LEU A 83 4.17 0.96 0.70
N MET A 84 4.39 1.99 -0.11
CA MET A 84 4.30 1.97 -1.56
C MET A 84 5.50 2.70 -2.16
N GLN A 85 6.02 2.22 -3.28
CA GLN A 85 7.09 2.87 -4.02
C GLN A 85 6.73 2.99 -5.49
N LYS A 86 7.07 4.13 -6.10
CA LYS A 86 6.95 4.30 -7.54
C LYS A 86 8.05 3.49 -8.24
N THR A 87 7.66 2.64 -9.16
CA THR A 87 8.55 1.76 -9.95
C THR A 87 8.73 2.26 -11.38
N ARG A 88 7.79 3.10 -11.85
CA ARG A 88 7.85 3.71 -13.18
C ARG A 88 7.28 5.12 -13.16
N GLU A 89 8.00 6.06 -13.76
CA GLU A 89 7.55 7.45 -13.91
C GLU A 89 6.46 7.60 -14.97
N ALA A 90 5.56 8.55 -14.72
CA ALA A 90 4.58 8.94 -15.71
C ALA A 90 5.24 9.90 -16.71
N MET A 91 5.06 9.64 -18.01
CA MET A 91 5.49 10.53 -19.09
C MET A 91 4.29 10.77 -19.99
N LYS A 92 3.89 12.04 -20.14
CA LYS A 92 2.81 12.39 -21.06
C LYS A 92 3.31 12.24 -22.51
N PRO A 93 2.44 11.81 -23.45
CA PRO A 93 1.06 11.36 -23.26
C PRO A 93 0.89 9.85 -23.05
N HIS A 94 1.92 9.02 -23.26
CA HIS A 94 1.74 7.56 -23.45
C HIS A 94 2.22 6.66 -22.29
N ARG A 95 2.69 7.20 -21.16
CA ARG A 95 3.27 6.39 -20.08
C ARG A 95 2.60 6.66 -18.74
N ALA A 96 1.91 5.65 -18.22
CA ALA A 96 1.35 5.68 -16.86
C ALA A 96 2.41 5.32 -15.82
N ALA A 97 2.37 6.01 -14.68
CA ALA A 97 3.20 5.67 -13.52
C ALA A 97 2.77 4.32 -12.94
N TRP A 98 3.76 3.57 -12.47
CA TRP A 98 3.55 2.30 -11.80
C TRP A 98 4.04 2.35 -10.35
N PHE A 99 3.40 1.53 -9.53
CA PHE A 99 3.67 1.41 -8.11
C PHE A 99 3.80 -0.04 -7.69
N GLY A 100 4.61 -0.27 -6.66
CA GLY A 100 4.77 -1.55 -5.96
C GLY A 100 4.49 -1.41 -4.47
N LEU A 101 3.97 -2.48 -3.87
CA LEU A 101 3.72 -2.63 -2.45
C LEU A 101 4.96 -3.18 -1.77
N CYS A 102 5.43 -2.50 -0.73
CA CYS A 102 6.75 -2.77 -0.16
C CYS A 102 6.77 -3.98 0.81
N TRP A 103 5.61 -4.59 1.12
CA TRP A 103 5.55 -5.85 1.87
C TRP A 103 5.53 -7.11 0.99
N LEU A 104 5.51 -6.93 -0.33
CA LEU A 104 5.59 -8.01 -1.31
C LEU A 104 6.91 -7.93 -2.08
N PRO A 105 7.42 -9.06 -2.61
CA PRO A 105 8.55 -9.02 -3.55
C PRO A 105 8.15 -8.25 -4.82
N LEU A 106 9.12 -7.60 -5.48
CA LEU A 106 8.89 -6.92 -6.75
C LEU A 106 8.76 -7.95 -7.88
N ASP A 107 7.70 -7.85 -8.68
CA ASP A 107 7.58 -8.57 -9.94
C ASP A 107 8.24 -7.72 -11.04
N TYR A 108 9.57 -7.79 -11.11
CA TYR A 108 10.38 -6.92 -11.95
C TYR A 108 10.00 -7.02 -13.44
N ASP A 109 10.03 -5.88 -14.11
CA ASP A 109 9.85 -5.77 -15.55
C ASP A 109 10.87 -4.78 -16.12
N PRO A 110 11.50 -5.08 -17.28
CA PRO A 110 12.48 -4.19 -17.91
C PRO A 110 11.97 -2.77 -18.22
N LEU A 111 10.64 -2.56 -18.29
CA LEU A 111 10.04 -1.24 -18.50
C LEU A 111 9.97 -0.39 -17.22
N MET A 112 10.35 -0.93 -16.06
CA MET A 112 10.47 -0.17 -14.82
C MET A 112 11.69 0.76 -14.87
N ASP A 113 11.60 1.91 -14.20
CA ASP A 113 12.70 2.88 -14.13
C ASP A 113 13.66 2.59 -12.97
N ILE A 114 13.30 1.66 -12.07
CA ILE A 114 14.13 1.23 -10.94
C ILE A 114 14.72 -0.16 -11.17
N LYS A 115 15.88 -0.42 -10.59
CA LYS A 115 16.45 -1.77 -10.51
C LYS A 115 15.78 -2.57 -9.39
N PRO A 116 15.74 -3.92 -9.47
CA PRO A 116 15.23 -4.76 -8.38
C PRO A 116 15.89 -4.47 -7.02
N SER A 117 17.19 -4.14 -7.01
CA SER A 117 17.95 -3.80 -5.81
C SER A 117 17.56 -2.46 -5.17
N GLU A 118 16.89 -1.58 -5.92
CA GLU A 118 16.45 -0.26 -5.45
C GLU A 118 15.04 -0.29 -4.85
N PHE A 119 14.34 -1.43 -4.96
CA PHE A 119 13.01 -1.58 -4.40
C PHE A 119 13.06 -1.77 -2.88
N ALA A 120 12.33 -0.91 -2.18
CA ALA A 120 12.33 -0.70 -0.74
C ALA A 120 11.56 -1.76 0.05
N VAL A 121 11.81 -3.04 -0.22
CA VAL A 121 11.14 -4.15 0.47
C VAL A 121 11.33 -4.01 1.98
N LYS A 122 10.22 -4.09 2.73
CA LYS A 122 10.17 -4.02 4.20
C LYS A 122 10.71 -2.73 4.83
N GLN A 123 11.04 -1.69 4.06
CA GLN A 123 11.59 -0.44 4.63
C GLN A 123 10.62 0.28 5.57
N PHE A 124 9.30 0.08 5.41
CA PHE A 124 8.29 0.61 6.34
C PHE A 124 8.46 0.12 7.79
N LEU A 125 9.14 -1.02 8.02
CA LEU A 125 9.44 -1.51 9.36
C LEU A 125 10.46 -0.64 10.10
N LEU A 126 11.23 0.18 9.37
CA LEU A 126 12.24 1.07 9.93
C LEU A 126 11.66 2.45 10.31
N ILE A 127 10.40 2.72 9.96
CA ILE A 127 9.78 4.00 10.27
C ILE A 127 9.26 3.99 11.70
N GLU A 128 9.87 4.82 12.53
CA GLU A 128 9.33 5.18 13.82
C GLU A 128 8.30 6.30 13.67
N ASN A 129 7.12 6.15 14.29
CA ASN A 129 6.08 7.17 14.22
C ASN A 129 6.03 8.00 15.50
N ALA A 130 6.29 9.32 15.38
CA ALA A 130 6.20 10.26 16.50
C ALA A 130 4.76 10.41 17.05
N LYS A 131 3.74 10.13 16.23
CA LYS A 131 2.32 10.14 16.64
C LYS A 131 1.98 9.02 17.64
N CYS A 132 2.64 7.86 17.56
CA CYS A 132 2.37 6.70 18.44
C CYS A 132 2.98 6.87 19.85
N LYS A 133 4.06 7.65 19.99
CA LYS A 133 4.70 7.94 21.30
C LYS A 133 3.76 8.61 22.30
N LYS A 134 2.73 9.33 21.84
CA LYS A 134 1.74 10.00 22.72
C LYS A 134 0.72 9.03 23.33
N THR A 135 0.50 7.87 22.72
CA THR A 135 -0.52 6.91 23.18
C THR A 135 0.05 5.92 24.20
N LEU A 136 1.32 5.51 24.07
CA LEU A 136 1.96 4.60 25.03
C LEU A 136 2.27 5.28 26.38
N ASN A 137 2.61 6.56 26.41
CA ASN A 137 2.94 7.27 27.65
C ASN A 137 1.72 7.62 28.54
N ARG A 138 0.49 7.26 28.14
CA ARG A 138 -0.72 7.43 28.94
C ARG A 138 -1.11 6.18 29.75
N GLN A 139 -0.47 5.03 29.52
CA GLN A 139 -0.85 3.77 30.16
C GLN A 139 0.04 3.39 31.37
N THR A 140 0.94 4.27 31.81
CA THR A 140 1.84 4.01 32.95
C THR A 140 1.64 4.95 34.14
N VAL A 141 0.48 5.60 34.25
CA VAL A 141 0.09 6.36 35.44
C VAL A 141 -1.33 5.98 35.84
N SER A 142 -1.47 4.85 36.53
CA SER A 142 -2.63 4.46 37.34
C SER A 142 -2.18 3.41 38.34
#